data_AF-X1A8K2-F1
#
_entry.id   AF-X1A8K2-F1
#
_cell.length_a   1.000
_cell.length_b   1.000
_cell.length_c   1.000
_cell.angle_alpha   90.00
_cell.angle_beta   90.00
_cell.angle_gamma   90.00
#
_symmetry.space_group_name_H-M   'P 1'
#
loop_
_entity.id
_entity.type
_entity.pdbx_description
1 polymer ?
#
loop_
_entity_poly.entity_id
_entity_poly.type
_entity_poly.pdbx_seq_one_letter_code
_entity_poly.pdbx_strand_id
1 'polypeptide(L)' 'MILSKNDFENIIKNSTKYSHKEDFVFKNKDGFFQLKNINEHCVFFDIPSKQCEIYDYRPKGCKFYPLIFDSN' A
#
# COMPACT_ATOMS: atom_id res chain seq x y z
N MET A 1 -5.56 4.48 0.63
CA MET A 1 -4.42 5.20 0.01
C MET A 1 -4.40 4.93 -1.49
N ILE A 2 -4.15 5.94 -2.32
CA ILE A 2 -3.98 5.79 -3.78
C ILE A 2 -2.54 5.41 -4.11
N LEU A 3 -2.36 4.52 -5.09
CA LEU A 3 -1.07 4.05 -5.55
C LEU A 3 -0.74 4.56 -6.94
N SER A 4 0.53 4.94 -7.13
CA SER A 4 1.05 5.21 -8.46
C SER A 4 1.35 3.91 -9.21
N LYS A 5 1.50 4.00 -10.54
CA LYS A 5 1.93 2.87 -11.37
C LYS A 5 3.24 2.25 -10.90
N ASN A 6 4.22 3.10 -10.59
CA ASN A 6 5.53 2.67 -10.11
C ASN A 6 5.44 1.94 -8.76
N ASP A 7 4.50 2.30 -7.87
CA ASP A 7 4.38 1.63 -6.57
C ASP A 7 3.90 0.18 -6.72
N PHE A 8 2.83 -0.07 -7.50
CA PHE A 8 2.35 -1.45 -7.67
C PHE A 8 3.31 -2.30 -8.52
N GLU A 9 4.01 -1.71 -9.50
CA GLU A 9 5.08 -2.41 -10.24
C GLU A 9 6.22 -2.82 -9.31
N ASN A 10 6.63 -1.93 -8.40
CA ASN A 10 7.65 -2.23 -7.41
C ASN A 10 7.20 -3.31 -6.42
N ILE A 11 5.94 -3.32 -6.00
CA ILE A 11 5.38 -4.36 -5.12
C ILE A 11 5.39 -5.72 -5.84
N ILE A 12 4.86 -5.80 -7.07
CA ILE A 12 4.80 -7.05 -7.84
C ILE A 12 6.20 -7.60 -8.11
N LYS A 13 7.18 -6.73 -8.35
CA LYS A 13 8.57 -7.13 -8.61
C LYS A 13 9.27 -7.74 -7.39
N ASN A 14 8.99 -7.25 -6.18
CA ASN A 14 9.74 -7.60 -4.97
C ASN A 14 8.99 -8.54 -4.01
N SER A 15 7.66 -8.66 -4.16
CA SER A 15 6.84 -9.51 -3.30
C SER A 15 6.83 -10.95 -3.81
N THR A 16 6.93 -11.91 -2.88
CA THR A 16 6.70 -13.33 -3.15
C THR A 16 5.23 -13.73 -2.98
N LYS A 17 4.41 -12.87 -2.37
CA LYS A 17 2.99 -13.12 -2.03
C LYS A 17 2.00 -12.40 -2.95
N TYR A 18 2.45 -11.32 -3.59
CA TYR A 18 1.59 -10.41 -4.36
C TYR A 18 2.12 -10.31 -5.79
N SER A 19 1.54 -11.11 -6.69
CA SER A 19 2.00 -11.24 -8.08
C SER A 19 1.17 -10.39 -9.05
N HIS A 20 -0.04 -10.01 -8.65
CA HIS A 20 -0.95 -9.22 -9.45
C HIS A 20 -1.41 -7.98 -8.66
N LYS A 21 -1.63 -6.86 -9.37
CA LYS A 21 -2.09 -5.63 -8.70
C LYS A 21 -3.44 -5.85 -8.02
N GLU A 22 -4.29 -6.68 -8.62
CA GLU A 22 -5.60 -7.06 -8.10
C GLU A 22 -5.52 -7.77 -6.75
N ASP A 23 -4.36 -8.28 -6.33
CA ASP A 23 -4.20 -8.88 -5.01
C ASP A 23 -4.36 -7.81 -3.90
N PHE A 24 -3.84 -6.60 -4.13
CA PHE A 24 -3.72 -5.57 -3.11
C PHE A 24 -4.37 -4.22 -3.45
N VAL A 25 -4.81 -3.99 -4.70
CA VAL A 25 -5.58 -2.79 -5.09
C VAL A 25 -6.93 -3.12 -5.69
N PHE A 26 -7.82 -2.13 -5.68
CA PHE A 26 -9.01 -2.07 -6.53
C PHE A 26 -9.07 -0.71 -7.23
N LYS A 27 -9.82 -0.63 -8.32
CA LYS A 27 -10.10 0.66 -8.99
C LYS A 27 -11.31 1.29 -8.29
N ASN A 28 -11.13 2.46 -7.68
CA ASN A 28 -12.22 3.14 -6.97
C ASN A 28 -13.18 3.84 -7.96
N LYS A 29 -14.26 4.43 -7.43
CA LYS A 29 -15.30 5.13 -8.22
C LYS A 29 -14.75 6.28 -9.08
N ASP A 30 -13.64 6.87 -8.67
CA ASP A 30 -12.97 7.98 -9.37
C ASP A 30 -11.92 7.47 -10.37
N GLY A 31 -11.79 6.15 -10.52
CA GLY A 31 -10.91 5.50 -11.48
C GLY A 31 -9.47 5.32 -11.01
N PHE A 32 -9.15 5.61 -9.75
CA PHE A 32 -7.79 5.46 -9.19
C PHE A 32 -7.55 4.07 -8.62
N PHE A 33 -6.30 3.61 -8.67
CA PHE A 33 -5.89 2.38 -7.99
C PHE A 33 -5.70 2.66 -6.49
N GLN A 34 -6.60 2.11 -5.67
CA GLN A 34 -6.64 2.30 -4.23
C GLN A 34 -6.28 1.00 -3.52
N LEU A 35 -5.43 1.09 -2.48
CA LEU A 35 -5.15 -0.04 -1.60
C LEU A 35 -6.42 -0.58 -0.95
N LYS A 36 -6.52 -1.91 -0.91
CA LYS A 36 -7.53 -2.61 -0.14
C LYS A 36 -7.27 -2.46 1.36
N ASN A 37 -8.35 -2.35 2.11
CA ASN A 37 -8.32 -2.57 3.55
C ASN A 37 -8.99 -3.93 3.86
N ILE A 38 -8.38 -4.71 4.74
CA ILE A 38 -8.90 -5.98 5.25
C ILE A 38 -8.92 -5.88 6.77
N ASN A 39 -10.07 -6.16 7.38
CA ASN A 39 -10.28 -6.03 8.83
C ASN A 39 -9.84 -4.65 9.35
N GLU A 40 -10.28 -3.58 8.67
CA GLU A 40 -9.94 -2.19 8.98
C GLU A 40 -8.45 -1.79 8.85
N HIS A 41 -7.58 -2.74 8.50
CA HIS A 41 -6.16 -2.50 8.28
C HIS A 41 -5.80 -2.49 6.80
N CYS A 42 -4.65 -1.90 6.47
CA CYS A 42 -4.05 -2.05 5.13
C CYS A 42 -3.85 -3.54 4.81
N VAL A 43 -4.08 -3.95 3.56
CA VAL A 43 -3.88 -5.34 3.07
C VAL A 43 -2.48 -5.92 3.34
N PHE A 44 -1.48 -5.07 3.57
CA PHE A 44 -0.11 -5.49 3.89
C PHE A 44 0.21 -5.53 5.38
N PHE A 45 -0.75 -5.21 6.26
CA PHE A 45 -0.56 -5.24 7.70
C PHE A 45 -0.66 -6.68 8.20
N ASP A 46 0.45 -7.20 8.72
CA ASP A 46 0.49 -8.49 9.39
C ASP A 46 0.08 -8.31 10.86
N ILE A 47 -1.10 -8.81 11.22
CA ILE A 47 -1.69 -8.65 12.56
C ILE A 47 -0.81 -9.29 13.66
N PRO A 48 -0.28 -10.51 13.51
CA PRO A 48 0.58 -11.14 14.52
C PRO A 48 1.85 -10.34 14.83
N SER A 49 2.62 -9.94 13.81
CA SER A 49 3.87 -9.19 14.00
C SER A 49 3.65 -7.70 14.21
N LYS A 50 2.48 -7.18 13.86
CA LYS A 50 2.14 -5.74 13.79
C LYS A 50 3.06 -4.96 12.85
N GLN A 51 3.53 -5.61 11.78
CA GLN A 51 4.42 -5.00 10.79
C GLN A 51 3.79 -5.00 9.40
N CYS A 52 4.39 -4.22 8.50
CA CYS A 52 4.02 -4.22 7.09
C CYS A 52 4.83 -5.29 6.35
N GLU A 53 4.17 -6.22 5.68
CA GLU A 53 4.83 -7.32 4.95
C GLU A 53 5.72 -6.83 3.79
N ILE A 54 5.52 -5.59 3.33
CA ILE A 54 6.26 -4.99 2.21
C ILE A 54 7.13 -3.80 2.64
N TYR A 55 7.53 -3.72 3.92
CA TYR A 55 8.10 -2.50 4.49
C TYR A 55 9.28 -1.92 3.70
N ASP A 56 10.20 -2.74 3.20
CA ASP A 56 11.42 -2.29 2.49
C ASP A 56 11.13 -1.61 1.15
N TYR A 57 10.11 -2.08 0.46
CA TYR A 57 9.70 -1.59 -0.86
C TYR A 57 8.31 -0.93 -0.82
N ARG A 58 7.91 -0.45 0.37
CA ARG A 58 6.61 0.17 0.62
C ARG A 58 6.38 1.40 -0.29
N PRO A 59 5.12 1.69 -0.65
CA PRO A 59 4.77 2.82 -1.50
C PRO A 59 5.29 4.15 -0.98
N LYS A 60 5.54 5.11 -1.87
CA LYS A 60 5.98 6.46 -1.48
C LYS A 60 5.05 7.10 -0.44
N GLY A 61 3.73 6.96 -0.62
CA GLY A 61 2.74 7.47 0.33
C GLY A 61 2.92 6.94 1.77
N CYS A 62 3.30 5.66 1.93
CA CYS A 62 3.59 5.08 3.25
C CYS A 62 4.91 5.59 3.85
N LYS A 63 5.89 6.02 3.02
CA LYS A 63 7.17 6.54 3.50
C LYS A 63 7.02 7.95 4.09
N PHE A 64 6.09 8.73 3.56
CA PHE A 64 5.81 10.06 4.07
C PHE A 64 4.93 10.06 5.33
N TYR A 65 4.33 8.92 5.68
CA TYR A 65 3.43 8.83 6.82
C TYR A 65 4.18 8.60 8.16
N PRO A 66 3.80 9.29 9.25
CA PRO A 66 2.79 10.34 9.29
C PRO A 66 3.29 11.63 8.65
N LEU A 67 2.52 12.17 7.70
CA LEU A 67 2.73 13.53 7.21
C LEU A 67 2.25 14.46 8.32
N ILE A 68 3.19 15.03 9.08
CA ILE A 68 2.91 16.07 10.06
C ILE A 68 2.91 17.40 9.30
N PHE A 69 1.72 17.97 9.09
CA PHE A 69 1.58 19.32 8.56
C PHE A 69 1.68 20.30 9.72
N ASP A 70 2.77 21.08 9.76
CA ASP A 70 2.90 22.21 10.67
C ASP A 70 2.49 23.47 9.90
N SER A 71 1.46 24.16 10.39
CA SER A 71 0.82 25.29 9.72
C SER A 71 1.13 26.64 10.38
N ASN A 72 2.32 26.80 10.95
CA ASN A 72 2.75 28.06 11.55
C ASN A 72 2.72 29.23 10.55
#